data_AF-A0A949UEW9-F1
#
_entry.id   AF-A0A949UEW9-F1
#
_cell.length_a   1.000
_cell.length_b   1.000
_cell.length_c   1.000
_cell.angle_alpha   90.00
_cell.angle_beta   90.00
_cell.angle_gamma   90.00
#
_symmetry.space_group_name_H-M   'P 1'
#
loop_
_entity.id
_entity.type
_entity.pdbx_description
1 polymer ?
#
loop_
_entity_poly.entity_id
_entity_poly.type
_entity_poly.pdbx_seq_one_letter_code
_entity_poly.pdbx_strand_id
1 'polypeptide(L)' 'EEHPVLIKTSAECYAALEAAIRRLHPYELPEIIAVPIVAGLVDYLAWVGQETKP' A
#
# COMPACT_ATOMS: atom_id res chain seq x y z
N GLU A 1 -0.47 2.18 -22.61
CA GLU A 1 0.73 2.33 -21.76
C GLU A 1 0.30 2.11 -20.32
N GLU A 2 1.09 1.41 -19.53
CA GLU A 2 0.80 1.15 -18.12
C GLU A 2 1.84 1.87 -17.25
N HIS A 3 1.46 2.22 -16.02
CA HIS A 3 2.32 2.93 -15.09
C HIS A 3 2.34 2.21 -13.74
N PRO A 4 3.51 1.75 -13.25
CA PRO A 4 3.61 1.15 -11.93
C PRO A 4 3.42 2.20 -10.84
N VAL A 5 2.66 1.85 -9.80
CA VAL A 5 2.41 2.74 -8.65
C VAL A 5 2.95 2.09 -7.38
N LEU A 6 3.82 2.82 -6.66
CA LEU A 6 4.38 2.37 -5.37
C LEU A 6 3.66 3.03 -4.21
N ILE A 7 2.76 2.30 -3.56
CA ILE A 7 1.99 2.76 -2.39
C ILE A 7 2.68 2.32 -1.10
N LYS A 8 2.70 3.20 -0.08
CA LYS A 8 3.24 2.91 1.25
C LYS A 8 2.07 2.87 2.21
N THR A 9 1.99 1.82 3.01
CA THR A 9 0.94 1.65 4.01
C THR A 9 1.45 0.74 5.14
N SER A 10 0.72 0.71 6.25
CA SER A 10 0.96 -0.25 7.32
C SER A 10 0.42 -1.64 6.94
N ALA A 11 0.98 -2.68 7.54
CA ALA A 11 0.48 -4.05 7.35
C ALA A 11 -0.98 -4.21 7.77
N GLU A 12 -1.41 -3.45 8.79
CA GLU A 12 -2.78 -3.46 9.32
C GLU A 12 -3.80 -2.90 8.30
N CYS A 13 -3.41 -1.88 7.52
CA CYS A 13 -4.27 -1.27 6.51
C CYS A 13 -4.31 -2.03 5.18
N TYR A 14 -3.46 -3.04 4.98
CA TYR A 14 -3.29 -3.71 3.68
C TYR A 14 -4.61 -4.29 3.14
N ALA A 15 -5.38 -5.02 3.96
CA ALA A 15 -6.63 -5.65 3.51
C ALA A 15 -7.66 -4.62 3.03
N ALA A 16 -7.76 -3.48 3.72
CA ALA A 16 -8.65 -2.38 3.34
C ALA A 16 -8.17 -1.70 2.05
N LEU A 17 -6.85 -1.49 1.91
CA LEU A 17 -6.25 -0.93 0.71
C LEU A 17 -6.46 -1.83 -0.52
N GLU A 18 -6.20 -3.13 -0.41
CA GLU A 18 -6.41 -4.09 -1.50
C GLU A 18 -7.87 -4.08 -1.97
N ALA A 19 -8.82 -4.12 -1.03
CA ALA A 19 -10.25 -4.02 -1.34
C ALA A 19 -10.60 -2.69 -2.05
N ALA A 20 -10.01 -1.57 -1.61
CA ALA A 20 -10.22 -0.27 -2.23
C ALA A 20 -9.66 -0.23 -3.66
N ILE A 21 -8.44 -0.76 -3.88
CA ILE A 21 -7.84 -0.85 -5.22
C ILE A 21 -8.72 -1.71 -6.11
N ARG A 22 -9.09 -2.94 -5.70
CA ARG A 22 -9.94 -3.82 -6.52
C ARG A 22 -11.28 -3.19 -6.90
N ARG A 23 -11.88 -2.39 -6.02
CA ARG A 23 -13.14 -1.70 -6.27
C ARG A 23 -13.00 -0.54 -7.26
N LEU A 24 -11.87 0.13 -7.27
CA LEU A 24 -11.64 1.35 -8.06
C LEU A 24 -10.85 1.11 -9.35
N HIS A 25 -10.10 0.01 -9.42
CA HIS A 25 -9.22 -0.28 -10.55
C HIS A 25 -10.06 -0.69 -11.77
N PRO A 26 -9.73 -0.19 -12.98
CA PRO A 26 -10.50 -0.49 -14.19
C PRO A 26 -10.33 -1.94 -14.70
N TYR A 27 -9.35 -2.67 -14.18
CA TYR A 27 -9.08 -4.05 -14.60
C TYR A 27 -9.82 -5.03 -13.73
N GLU A 28 -10.35 -6.09 -14.34
CA GLU A 28 -11.01 -7.20 -13.64
C GLU A 28 -10.03 -7.93 -12.70
N LEU A 29 -8.76 -8.04 -13.10
CA LEU A 29 -7.69 -8.67 -12.34
C LEU A 29 -6.44 -7.76 -12.31
N PRO A 30 -6.38 -6.78 -11.38
CA PRO A 30 -5.22 -5.91 -11.25
C PRO A 30 -4.03 -6.62 -10.59
N GLU A 31 -2.81 -6.21 -10.95
CA GLU A 31 -1.60 -6.61 -10.20
C GLU A 31 -1.54 -5.84 -8.87
N ILE A 32 -1.55 -6.57 -7.76
CA ILE A 32 -1.41 -6.02 -6.41
C ILE A 32 -0.44 -6.93 -5.64
N ILE A 33 0.75 -6.42 -5.32
CA ILE A 33 1.80 -7.17 -4.64
C ILE A 33 2.32 -6.35 -3.45
N ALA A 34 2.34 -6.95 -2.26
CA ALA A 34 2.95 -6.37 -1.08
C ALA A 34 4.41 -6.82 -0.94
N VAL A 35 5.32 -5.86 -0.75
CA VAL A 35 6.73 -6.13 -0.46
C VAL A 35 7.04 -5.59 0.95
N PRO A 36 7.49 -6.43 1.90
CA PRO A 36 7.74 -5.98 3.28
C PRO A 36 8.97 -5.07 3.36
N ILE A 37 8.83 -3.92 4.03
CA ILE A 37 9.95 -3.05 4.37
C ILE A 37 10.51 -3.47 5.72
N VAL A 38 11.70 -4.07 5.71
CA VAL A 38 12.38 -4.60 6.92
C VAL A 38 13.34 -3.62 7.58
N ALA A 39 13.72 -2.55 6.87
CA ALA A 39 14.59 -1.49 7.37
C ALA A 39 14.36 -0.18 6.58
N GLY A 40 14.60 0.97 7.22
CA GLY A 40 14.47 2.28 6.62
C GLY A 40 14.81 3.40 7.62
N LEU A 41 14.69 4.65 7.19
CA LEU A 41 14.84 5.80 8.08
C LEU A 41 13.72 5.78 9.14
N VAL A 42 14.09 5.69 10.41
CA VAL A 42 13.15 5.52 11.54
C VAL A 42 12.04 6.56 11.52
N ASP A 43 12.38 7.84 11.34
CA ASP A 43 11.40 8.93 11.36
C ASP A 43 10.40 8.84 10.19
N TYR A 44 10.85 8.37 9.03
CA TYR A 44 9.96 8.19 7.87
C TYR A 44 8.99 7.03 8.09
N LEU A 45 9.47 5.90 8.61
CA LEU A 45 8.60 4.75 8.91
C LEU A 45 7.60 5.08 10.02
N ALA A 46 8.03 5.84 11.03
CA ALA A 46 7.15 6.36 12.07
C ALA A 46 6.07 7.28 11.50
N TRP A 47 6.43 8.19 10.59
CA TRP A 47 5.48 9.06 9.90
C TRP A 47 4.47 8.26 9.07
N VAL A 48 4.91 7.30 8.25
CA VAL A 48 3.99 6.43 7.48
C VAL A 48 3.01 5.72 8.42
N GLY A 49 3.50 5.13 9.52
CA GLY A 49 2.65 4.48 10.51
C GLY A 49 1.65 5.43 11.19
N GLN A 50 2.01 6.71 11.35
CA GLN A 50 1.09 7.72 11.91
C GLN A 50 -0.02 8.11 10.95
N GLU A 51 0.28 8.22 9.65
CA GLU A 51 -0.67 8.57 8.59
C GLU A 51 -1.55 7.40 8.16
N THR A 52 -1.15 6.15 8.44
CA THR A 52 -1.90 4.94 8.04
C THR A 52 -2.36 4.13 9.26
N LYS A 53 -3.23 4.76 10.05
CA LYS A 53 -3.96 4.10 11.14
C LYS A 53 -5.34 3.61 10.63
N PRO A 54 -5.86 2.49 11.14
CA PRO A 54 -7.21 2.01 10.82
C PRO A 54 -8.32 3.02 11.15
#